data_AF-A0A519KM05-F1
#
_entry.id   AF-A0A519KM05-F1
#
_cell.length_a   1.000
_cell.length_b   1.000
_cell.length_c   1.000
_cell.angle_alpha   90.00
_cell.angle_beta   90.00
_cell.angle_gamma   90.00
#
_symmetry.space_group_name_H-M   'P 1'
#
loop_
_entity.id
_entity.type
_entity.pdbx_description
1 polymer ?
#
loop_
_entity_poly.entity_id
_entity_poly.type
_entity_poly.pdbx_seq_one_letter_code
_entity_poly.pdbx_strand_id
1 'polypeptide(L)'
;LLRAVTEEDILRLTEIRIKRISRFDLDKFKENILALEGKIEQVKHHLANLIAYAIDYYTNIQKKYGKGKERRTELRIFDTIDASKVAVANEKFYVNWEEGFIGTSLKKDEYLFDCSDIDDIITFQKDGTMKVVKVEGKIFIGKNIVHVAIWKKNDKRTVYNTIYREGREGPYYMKRFSVTGVTRNTDYKLASDKKGSEMLYFSANPNGEAEVVSVLLKPNARVRKNKIDIDFSEIAIKGRDSKGNLVTKYAVKKVDLKEEGVSTLAPRKIWFDDSVRRLNADGRGSLLGSFKGDDKILTINSQGEAKLVSFDLMNRFDDDYLILEKWKPEQPITCIYFDGDKDKYFVKRFLLENTTNIQSFFANENPKSFLEFVTTEAGATAELVFPKIKDKQKDPETVDLDEFITVKGIKAIGNQLTKDKVKNINITIPEPPEIIEEEPEPEELSEEDPDDDGGTIGSLFDEEAN
;
A
#
# COMPACT_ATOMS: atom_id res chain seq x y z
N LEU A 1 17.85 -63.07 -30.64
CA LEU A 1 17.55 -63.17 -32.09
C LEU A 1 18.29 -64.34 -32.73
N LEU A 2 19.50 -64.68 -32.27
CA LEU A 2 19.98 -66.07 -32.34
C LEU A 2 19.21 -66.88 -31.29
N ARG A 3 18.21 -67.65 -31.74
CA ARG A 3 17.52 -68.65 -30.92
C ARG A 3 17.65 -70.00 -31.62
N ALA A 4 17.51 -71.08 -30.86
CA ALA A 4 17.52 -72.42 -31.42
C ALA A 4 16.40 -72.56 -32.49
N VAL A 5 16.71 -73.27 -33.56
CA VAL A 5 15.75 -73.52 -34.66
C VAL A 5 14.62 -74.40 -34.13
N THR A 6 13.38 -73.97 -34.32
CA THR A 6 12.18 -74.73 -33.94
C THR A 6 11.59 -75.47 -35.14
N GLU A 7 10.72 -76.45 -34.91
CA GLU A 7 10.03 -77.17 -35.99
C GLU A 7 9.21 -76.24 -36.90
N GLU A 8 8.65 -75.16 -36.35
CA GLU A 8 7.96 -74.12 -37.12
C GLU A 8 8.89 -73.38 -38.10
N ASP A 9 10.13 -73.12 -37.69
CA ASP A 9 11.13 -72.47 -38.55
C ASP A 9 11.53 -73.42 -39.70
N ILE A 10 11.60 -74.74 -39.44
CA ILE A 10 11.83 -75.77 -40.47
C ILE A 10 10.67 -75.83 -41.47
N LEU A 11 9.42 -75.86 -40.98
CA LEU A 11 8.21 -75.82 -41.83
C LEU A 11 8.19 -74.57 -42.73
N ARG A 12 8.50 -73.39 -42.16
CA ARG A 12 8.61 -72.15 -42.94
C ARG A 12 9.69 -72.18 -44.01
N LEU A 13 10.82 -72.86 -43.76
CA LEU A 13 11.86 -73.05 -44.77
C LEU A 13 11.38 -73.95 -45.92
N THR A 14 10.52 -74.94 -45.66
CA THR A 14 9.97 -75.82 -46.72
C THR A 14 8.93 -75.12 -47.62
N GLU A 15 8.23 -74.10 -47.12
CA GLU A 15 7.22 -73.34 -47.86
C GLU A 15 7.81 -72.17 -48.69
N ILE A 16 9.13 -72.03 -48.74
CA ILE A 16 9.77 -70.93 -49.47
C ILE A 16 9.49 -71.06 -50.96
N ARG A 17 8.76 -70.07 -51.49
CA ARG A 17 8.50 -69.95 -52.92
C ARG A 17 9.81 -69.82 -53.70
N ILE A 18 9.98 -70.61 -54.76
CA ILE A 18 11.21 -70.69 -55.59
C ILE A 18 11.73 -69.30 -56.03
N LYS A 19 10.83 -68.34 -56.31
CA LYS A 19 11.20 -66.95 -56.66
C LYS A 19 12.09 -66.27 -55.62
N ARG A 20 11.94 -66.58 -54.32
CA ARG A 20 12.68 -65.98 -53.19
C ARG A 20 14.06 -66.60 -52.92
N ILE A 21 14.43 -67.62 -53.69
CA ILE A 21 15.74 -68.28 -53.61
C ILE A 21 16.72 -67.62 -54.59
N SER A 22 16.25 -66.62 -55.36
CA SER A 22 17.08 -65.87 -56.28
C SER A 22 18.24 -65.16 -55.56
N ARG A 23 19.39 -65.03 -56.23
CA ARG A 23 20.56 -64.33 -55.68
C ARG A 23 20.24 -62.87 -55.29
N PHE A 24 19.37 -62.22 -56.06
CA PHE A 24 18.90 -60.85 -55.80
C PHE A 24 18.11 -60.74 -54.49
N ASP A 25 17.18 -61.67 -54.23
CA ASP A 25 16.44 -61.70 -52.97
C ASP A 25 17.35 -62.04 -51.79
N LEU A 26 18.31 -62.95 -51.98
CA LEU A 26 19.29 -63.33 -50.96
C LEU A 26 20.14 -62.13 -50.52
N ASP A 27 20.60 -61.30 -51.45
CA ASP A 27 21.37 -60.10 -51.14
C ASP A 27 20.51 -59.06 -50.39
N LYS A 28 19.25 -58.87 -50.79
CA LYS A 28 18.28 -58.02 -50.06
C LYS A 28 17.99 -58.54 -48.64
N PHE A 29 17.92 -59.86 -48.45
CA PHE A 29 17.76 -60.44 -47.11
C PHE A 29 18.99 -60.24 -46.24
N LYS A 30 20.20 -60.34 -46.80
CA LYS A 30 21.45 -60.01 -46.10
C LYS A 30 21.49 -58.55 -45.66
N GLU A 31 21.10 -57.62 -46.54
CA GLU A 31 20.99 -56.19 -46.19
C GLU A 31 19.99 -55.95 -45.05
N ASN A 32 18.82 -56.60 -45.11
CA ASN A 32 17.82 -56.51 -44.05
C ASN A 32 18.33 -57.09 -42.72
N ILE A 33 19.07 -58.20 -42.75
CA ILE A 33 19.69 -58.79 -41.56
C ILE A 33 20.69 -57.81 -40.96
N LEU A 34 21.57 -57.23 -41.78
CA LEU A 34 22.57 -56.25 -41.33
C LEU A 34 21.91 -54.99 -40.74
N ALA A 35 20.85 -54.49 -41.37
CA ALA A 35 20.08 -53.36 -40.84
C ALA A 35 19.38 -53.68 -39.51
N LEU A 36 18.89 -54.91 -39.34
CA LEU A 36 18.30 -55.39 -38.08
C LEU A 36 19.38 -55.53 -36.99
N GLU A 37 20.54 -56.09 -37.33
CA GLU A 37 21.69 -56.19 -36.42
C GLU A 37 22.12 -54.81 -35.90
N GLY A 38 22.24 -53.82 -36.79
CA GLY A 38 22.53 -52.44 -36.40
C GLY A 38 21.48 -51.83 -35.48
N LYS A 39 20.18 -52.07 -35.73
CA LYS A 39 19.10 -51.62 -34.83
C LYS A 39 19.18 -52.29 -33.46
N ILE A 40 19.50 -53.59 -33.40
CA ILE A 40 19.65 -54.32 -32.14
C ILE A 40 20.82 -53.76 -31.33
N GLU A 41 21.95 -53.48 -31.99
CA GLU A 41 23.12 -52.89 -31.35
C GLU A 41 22.80 -51.48 -30.80
N GLN A 42 22.11 -50.66 -31.58
CA GLN A 42 21.63 -49.35 -31.13
C GLN A 42 20.68 -49.47 -29.91
N VAL A 43 19.73 -50.40 -29.94
CA VAL A 43 18.83 -50.64 -28.81
C VAL A 43 19.60 -51.11 -27.58
N LYS A 44 20.57 -52.02 -27.73
CA LYS A 44 21.44 -52.45 -26.62
C LYS A 44 22.25 -51.27 -26.06
N HIS A 45 22.77 -50.40 -26.93
CA HIS A 45 23.48 -49.19 -26.52
C HIS A 45 22.57 -48.25 -25.72
N HIS A 46 21.32 -48.05 -26.14
CA HIS A 46 20.33 -47.27 -25.39
C HIS A 46 19.93 -47.92 -24.06
N LEU A 47 19.80 -49.25 -24.02
CA LEU A 47 19.52 -50.00 -22.79
C LEU A 47 20.69 -49.95 -21.80
N ALA A 48 21.94 -49.91 -22.29
CA ALA A 48 23.12 -49.72 -21.45
C ALA A 48 23.23 -48.27 -20.94
N ASN A 49 22.80 -47.29 -21.75
CA ASN A 49 22.88 -45.85 -21.46
C ASN A 49 21.50 -45.21 -21.26
N LEU A 50 20.69 -45.77 -20.36
CA LEU A 50 19.31 -45.35 -20.13
C LEU A 50 19.17 -43.87 -19.76
N ILE A 51 20.08 -43.32 -18.95
CA ILE A 51 20.03 -41.91 -18.52
C ILE A 51 20.20 -40.98 -19.73
N ALA A 52 21.22 -41.23 -20.57
CA ALA A 52 21.46 -40.43 -21.77
C ALA A 52 20.30 -40.54 -22.77
N TYR A 53 19.74 -41.74 -22.93
CA TYR A 53 18.54 -41.95 -23.73
C TYR A 53 17.33 -41.17 -23.19
N ALA A 54 17.10 -41.18 -21.88
CA ALA A 54 16.00 -40.44 -21.26
C ALA A 54 16.16 -38.92 -21.45
N ILE A 55 17.37 -38.38 -21.27
CA ILE A 55 17.66 -36.96 -21.52
C ILE A 55 17.38 -36.60 -22.98
N ASP A 56 17.89 -37.38 -23.94
CA ASP A 56 17.66 -37.14 -25.37
C ASP A 56 16.16 -37.23 -25.73
N TYR A 57 15.46 -38.20 -25.15
CA TYR A 57 14.02 -38.37 -25.34
C TYR A 57 13.23 -37.13 -24.86
N TYR A 58 13.46 -36.65 -23.63
CA TYR A 58 12.78 -35.45 -23.12
C TYR A 58 13.20 -34.18 -23.87
N THR A 59 14.46 -34.06 -24.27
CA THR A 59 14.96 -32.96 -25.09
C THR A 59 14.26 -32.93 -26.46
N ASN A 60 14.03 -34.09 -27.07
CA ASN A 60 13.29 -34.21 -28.31
C ASN A 60 11.81 -33.84 -28.15
N ILE A 61 11.18 -34.19 -27.03
CA ILE A 61 9.81 -33.75 -26.71
C ILE A 61 9.77 -32.23 -26.60
N GLN A 62 10.70 -31.61 -25.88
CA GLN A 62 10.78 -30.16 -25.74
C GLN A 62 10.97 -29.48 -27.10
N LYS A 63 11.84 -29.99 -27.97
CA LYS A 63 12.06 -29.45 -29.32
C LYS A 63 10.82 -29.56 -30.22
N LYS A 64 10.09 -30.69 -30.17
CA LYS A 64 8.89 -30.93 -30.98
C LYS A 64 7.68 -30.12 -30.52
N TYR A 65 7.50 -29.94 -29.21
CA TYR A 65 6.25 -29.41 -28.64
C TYR A 65 6.40 -28.10 -27.85
N GLY A 66 7.62 -27.60 -27.64
CA GLY A 66 7.89 -26.41 -26.83
C GLY A 66 7.76 -25.07 -27.56
N LYS A 67 7.92 -25.03 -28.90
CA LYS A 67 7.82 -23.78 -29.67
C LYS A 67 6.41 -23.19 -29.54
N GLY A 68 6.32 -21.92 -29.14
CA GLY A 68 5.06 -21.19 -28.96
C GLY A 68 4.24 -21.59 -27.72
N LYS A 69 4.78 -22.46 -26.85
CA LYS A 69 4.18 -22.83 -25.56
C LYS A 69 4.97 -22.25 -24.40
N GLU A 70 5.16 -20.95 -24.42
CA GLU A 70 5.79 -20.24 -23.32
C GLU A 70 4.91 -20.28 -22.07
N ARG A 71 5.57 -20.13 -20.92
CA ARG A 71 4.89 -20.11 -19.63
C ARG A 71 3.94 -18.92 -19.60
N ARG A 72 2.64 -19.20 -19.43
CA ARG A 72 1.60 -18.17 -19.32
C ARG A 72 1.47 -17.56 -17.92
N THR A 73 2.20 -18.11 -16.95
CA THR A 73 2.14 -17.72 -15.54
C THR A 73 3.44 -17.06 -15.12
N GLU A 74 3.33 -16.00 -14.34
CA GLU A 74 4.46 -15.30 -13.74
C GLU A 74 4.88 -15.98 -12.43
N LEU A 75 6.19 -16.04 -12.17
CA LEU A 75 6.71 -16.42 -10.87
C LEU A 75 6.85 -15.16 -10.01
N ARG A 76 5.99 -15.01 -9.00
CA ARG A 76 6.12 -13.97 -7.98
C ARG A 76 6.58 -14.59 -6.67
N ILE A 77 7.55 -13.94 -6.04
CA ILE A 77 7.98 -14.29 -4.68
C ILE A 77 6.98 -13.61 -3.74
N PHE A 78 6.24 -14.40 -2.98
CA PHE A 78 5.40 -13.87 -1.92
C PHE A 78 6.28 -13.60 -0.70
N ASP A 79 6.28 -12.36 -0.23
CA ASP A 79 6.88 -12.02 1.05
C ASP A 79 6.12 -12.75 2.19
N THR A 80 6.75 -12.94 3.34
CA THR A 80 6.11 -13.57 4.51
C THR A 80 4.88 -12.76 4.93
N ILE A 81 3.71 -13.21 4.48
CA ILE A 81 2.43 -12.55 4.72
C ILE A 81 2.08 -12.70 6.20
N ASP A 82 2.17 -11.61 6.95
CA ASP A 82 1.59 -11.52 8.29
C ASP A 82 0.07 -11.71 8.14
N ALA A 83 -0.47 -12.80 8.68
CA ALA A 83 -1.88 -13.19 8.53
C ALA A 83 -2.85 -12.08 8.98
N SER A 84 -2.38 -11.18 9.87
CA SER A 84 -3.11 -9.98 10.29
C SER A 84 -3.29 -8.93 9.19
N LYS A 85 -2.41 -8.85 8.18
CA LYS A 85 -2.43 -7.82 7.11
C LYS A 85 -3.23 -8.21 5.86
N VAL A 86 -3.70 -9.46 5.78
CA VAL A 86 -4.39 -10.02 4.60
C VAL A 86 -5.79 -10.53 4.92
N ALA A 87 -6.19 -10.50 6.19
CA ALA A 87 -7.55 -10.81 6.55
C ALA A 87 -8.50 -9.78 5.92
N VAL A 88 -9.46 -10.27 5.13
CA VAL A 88 -10.39 -9.41 4.40
C VAL A 88 -11.44 -8.92 5.38
N ALA A 89 -11.60 -7.60 5.49
CA ALA A 89 -12.64 -6.97 6.31
C ALA A 89 -14.03 -7.24 5.68
N ASN A 90 -14.65 -8.35 6.07
CA ASN A 90 -15.93 -8.81 5.54
C ASN A 90 -17.07 -8.65 6.54
N GLU A 91 -16.77 -8.41 7.82
CA GLU A 91 -17.77 -8.34 8.88
C GLU A 91 -18.02 -6.89 9.33
N LYS A 92 -19.30 -6.52 9.38
CA LYS A 92 -19.73 -5.21 9.90
C LYS A 92 -19.68 -5.22 11.42
N PHE A 93 -19.01 -4.23 12.00
CA PHE A 93 -18.89 -4.07 13.45
C PHE A 93 -19.90 -3.05 13.98
N TYR A 94 -20.53 -3.37 15.10
CA TYR A 94 -21.61 -2.58 15.69
C TYR A 94 -21.35 -2.31 17.18
N VAL A 95 -21.93 -1.22 17.68
CA VAL A 95 -21.84 -0.80 19.08
C VAL A 95 -23.22 -0.45 19.64
N ASN A 96 -23.47 -0.87 20.87
CA ASN A 96 -24.58 -0.40 21.68
C ASN A 96 -24.03 0.43 22.86
N TRP A 97 -24.17 1.75 22.75
CA TRP A 97 -23.64 2.71 23.73
C TRP A 97 -24.35 2.67 25.09
N GLU A 98 -25.66 2.38 25.11
CA GLU A 98 -26.49 2.40 26.32
C GLU A 98 -26.23 1.18 27.21
N GLU A 99 -26.23 0.00 26.59
CA GLU A 99 -26.02 -1.27 27.29
C GLU A 99 -24.53 -1.60 27.44
N GLY A 100 -23.65 -1.05 26.59
CA GLY A 100 -22.20 -1.27 26.67
C GLY A 100 -21.71 -2.56 26.00
N PHE A 101 -22.38 -2.97 24.92
CA PHE A 101 -22.01 -4.12 24.10
C PHE A 101 -21.36 -3.70 22.79
N ILE A 102 -20.42 -4.52 22.31
CA ILE A 102 -19.82 -4.40 20.97
C ILE A 102 -19.79 -5.76 20.29
N GLY A 103 -19.82 -5.79 18.96
CA GLY A 103 -19.64 -7.02 18.20
C GLY A 103 -20.31 -7.01 16.83
N THR A 104 -20.13 -8.09 16.08
CA THR A 104 -20.62 -8.21 14.70
C THR A 104 -22.07 -8.72 14.58
N SER A 105 -22.62 -9.29 15.65
CA SER A 105 -24.00 -9.81 15.69
C SER A 105 -25.06 -8.76 16.05
N LEU A 106 -24.65 -7.55 16.44
CA LEU A 106 -25.52 -6.46 16.90
C LEU A 106 -26.12 -5.65 15.73
N LYS A 107 -26.78 -6.33 14.77
CA LYS A 107 -27.28 -5.72 13.52
C LYS A 107 -28.36 -4.65 13.71
N LYS A 108 -28.92 -4.51 14.92
CA LYS A 108 -29.96 -3.52 15.25
C LYS A 108 -29.38 -2.23 15.82
N ASP A 109 -28.11 -2.26 16.21
CA ASP A 109 -27.43 -1.16 16.87
C ASP A 109 -26.62 -0.33 15.85
N GLU A 110 -25.87 0.65 16.33
CA GLU A 110 -25.13 1.59 15.47
C GLU A 110 -23.94 0.89 14.79
N TYR A 111 -23.84 1.06 13.47
CA TYR A 111 -22.71 0.59 12.67
C TYR A 111 -21.52 1.53 12.79
N LEU A 112 -20.32 0.98 12.98
CA LEU A 112 -19.08 1.76 13.06
C LEU A 112 -18.17 1.58 11.83
N PHE A 113 -17.67 0.37 11.62
CA PHE A 113 -16.69 0.07 10.57
C PHE A 113 -16.72 -1.42 10.20
N ASP A 114 -16.11 -1.76 9.08
CA ASP A 114 -15.87 -3.14 8.67
C ASP A 114 -14.58 -3.68 9.32
N CYS A 115 -14.60 -4.92 9.77
CA CYS A 115 -13.49 -5.60 10.46
C CYS A 115 -13.34 -7.05 10.00
N SER A 116 -12.18 -7.65 10.30
CA SER A 116 -11.93 -9.08 10.18
C SER A 116 -12.13 -9.78 11.53
N ASP A 117 -12.43 -11.07 11.46
CA ASP A 117 -12.42 -12.05 12.56
C ASP A 117 -11.10 -12.15 13.33
N ILE A 118 -9.98 -11.69 12.76
CA ILE A 118 -8.64 -11.72 13.38
C ILE A 118 -8.31 -10.39 14.06
N ASP A 119 -9.03 -9.32 13.73
CA ASP A 119 -8.75 -7.98 14.24
C ASP A 119 -8.96 -7.88 15.76
N ASP A 120 -8.18 -6.98 16.36
CA ASP A 120 -8.33 -6.57 17.75
C ASP A 120 -9.02 -5.20 17.80
N ILE A 121 -9.96 -5.04 18.72
CA ILE A 121 -10.74 -3.82 18.92
C ILE A 121 -10.32 -3.16 20.22
N ILE A 122 -9.90 -1.90 20.15
CA ILE A 122 -9.63 -1.06 21.32
C ILE A 122 -10.89 -0.28 21.70
N THR A 123 -11.16 -0.25 23.00
CA THR A 123 -12.31 0.42 23.58
C THR A 123 -11.87 1.33 24.71
N PHE A 124 -12.55 2.46 24.84
CA PHE A 124 -12.33 3.43 25.90
C PHE A 124 -13.67 3.75 26.57
N GLN A 125 -13.67 3.77 27.90
CA GLN A 125 -14.87 3.97 28.71
C GLN A 125 -14.76 5.27 29.50
N LYS A 126 -15.89 5.89 29.83
CA LYS A 126 -15.90 7.19 30.49
C LYS A 126 -15.21 7.22 31.86
N ASP A 127 -15.08 6.08 32.52
CA ASP A 127 -14.34 5.94 33.79
C ASP A 127 -12.80 5.93 33.60
N GLY A 128 -12.31 6.05 32.37
CA GLY A 128 -10.90 5.99 32.03
C GLY A 128 -10.37 4.58 31.86
N THR A 129 -11.23 3.56 31.75
CA THR A 129 -10.81 2.19 31.46
C THR A 129 -10.63 2.00 29.96
N MET A 130 -9.51 1.38 29.61
CA MET A 130 -9.19 0.93 28.26
C MET A 130 -9.13 -0.59 28.24
N LYS A 131 -9.75 -1.20 27.23
CA LYS A 131 -9.70 -2.64 27.01
C LYS A 131 -9.51 -2.93 25.53
N VAL A 132 -8.68 -3.92 25.24
CA VAL A 132 -8.55 -4.48 23.90
C VAL A 132 -9.11 -5.90 23.90
N VAL A 133 -10.03 -6.16 22.98
CA VAL A 133 -10.69 -7.45 22.81
C VAL A 133 -10.56 -7.93 21.37
N LYS A 134 -10.61 -9.24 21.17
CA LYS A 134 -10.71 -9.80 19.81
C LYS A 134 -12.13 -9.55 19.28
N VAL A 135 -12.28 -9.40 17.96
CA VAL A 135 -13.61 -9.40 17.32
C VAL A 135 -14.37 -10.70 17.65
N GLU A 136 -15.58 -10.54 18.20
CA GLU A 136 -16.55 -11.61 18.45
C GLU A 136 -17.98 -11.12 18.17
N GLY A 137 -18.95 -12.04 18.18
CA GLY A 137 -20.34 -11.72 17.85
C GLY A 137 -20.99 -10.71 18.81
N LYS A 138 -20.76 -10.85 20.13
CA LYS A 138 -21.27 -9.92 21.16
C LYS A 138 -20.44 -10.02 22.43
N ILE A 139 -19.76 -8.95 22.81
CA ILE A 139 -18.97 -8.83 24.03
C ILE A 139 -19.48 -7.66 24.87
N PHE A 140 -19.55 -7.86 26.19
CA PHE A 140 -19.81 -6.78 27.13
C PHE A 140 -18.49 -6.12 27.56
N ILE A 141 -18.37 -4.82 27.32
CA ILE A 141 -17.18 -4.03 27.70
C ILE A 141 -17.46 -3.26 28.99
N GLY A 142 -18.66 -2.69 29.09
CA GLY A 142 -19.11 -1.86 30.20
C GLY A 142 -19.87 -0.63 29.68
N LYS A 143 -20.66 -0.01 30.55
CA LYS A 143 -21.48 1.15 30.19
C LYS A 143 -20.64 2.41 29.94
N ASN A 144 -21.19 3.35 29.18
CA ASN A 144 -20.56 4.64 28.83
C ASN A 144 -19.26 4.45 28.03
N ILE A 145 -19.33 3.69 26.95
CA ILE A 145 -18.24 3.63 25.97
C ILE A 145 -18.09 5.02 25.35
N VAL A 146 -16.86 5.47 25.19
CA VAL A 146 -16.51 6.78 24.60
C VAL A 146 -15.97 6.59 23.19
N HIS A 147 -15.19 5.54 22.96
CA HIS A 147 -14.57 5.29 21.67
C HIS A 147 -14.33 3.80 21.44
N VAL A 148 -14.48 3.39 20.18
CA VAL A 148 -14.26 2.02 19.69
C VAL A 148 -13.55 2.13 18.33
N ALA A 149 -12.43 1.44 18.18
CA ALA A 149 -11.68 1.42 16.92
C ALA A 149 -10.91 0.10 16.74
N ILE A 150 -10.47 -0.17 15.52
CA ILE A 150 -9.53 -1.26 15.23
C ILE A 150 -8.17 -0.89 15.81
N TRP A 151 -7.61 -1.80 16.61
CA TRP A 151 -6.30 -1.63 17.23
C TRP A 151 -5.21 -2.27 16.38
N LYS A 152 -4.27 -1.43 15.93
CA LYS A 152 -3.08 -1.89 15.21
C LYS A 152 -1.93 -2.09 16.22
N LYS A 153 -1.45 -3.34 16.35
CA LYS A 153 -0.32 -3.66 17.24
C LYS A 153 0.93 -2.88 16.79
N ASN A 154 1.68 -2.35 17.74
CA ASN A 154 2.87 -1.51 17.54
C ASN A 154 2.63 -0.19 16.79
N ASP A 155 1.38 0.25 16.66
CA ASP A 155 1.09 1.57 16.10
C ASP A 155 1.53 2.68 17.08
N LYS A 156 2.47 3.51 16.62
CA LYS A 156 2.96 4.70 17.33
C LYS A 156 2.34 5.99 16.78
N ARG A 157 1.65 5.93 15.65
CA ARG A 157 1.14 7.09 14.91
C ARG A 157 -0.21 7.52 15.47
N THR A 158 -1.07 6.56 15.83
CA THR A 158 -2.32 6.85 16.53
C THR A 158 -2.02 7.34 17.94
N VAL A 159 -2.30 8.62 18.19
CA VAL A 159 -2.18 9.25 19.51
C VAL A 159 -3.57 9.54 20.04
N TYR A 160 -3.78 9.23 21.30
CA TYR A 160 -5.01 9.56 22.01
C TYR A 160 -4.75 10.77 22.91
N ASN A 161 -5.57 11.81 22.75
CA ASN A 161 -5.54 12.94 23.66
C ASN A 161 -6.70 12.78 24.65
N THR A 162 -6.44 13.00 25.93
CA THR A 162 -7.47 12.92 26.95
C THR A 162 -7.31 14.00 28.01
N ILE A 163 -8.44 14.49 28.52
CA ILE A 163 -8.52 15.22 29.79
C ILE A 163 -9.36 14.39 30.74
N TYR A 164 -8.81 14.08 31.91
CA TYR A 164 -9.46 13.26 32.92
C TYR A 164 -9.39 13.88 34.31
N ARG A 165 -10.35 13.53 35.16
CA ARG A 165 -10.36 13.86 36.59
C ARG A 165 -9.84 12.67 37.39
N GLU A 166 -8.92 12.92 38.30
CA GLU A 166 -8.43 11.91 39.25
C GLU A 166 -9.41 11.80 40.44
N GLY A 167 -10.16 10.71 40.54
CA GLY A 167 -11.18 10.50 41.59
C GLY A 167 -12.38 11.45 41.48
N ARG A 168 -13.25 11.47 42.51
CA ARG A 168 -14.49 12.27 42.49
C ARG A 168 -14.29 13.78 42.66
N GLU A 169 -13.33 14.17 43.50
CA GLU A 169 -13.05 15.58 43.86
C GLU A 169 -11.59 15.98 43.59
N GLY A 170 -10.83 15.16 42.88
CA GLY A 170 -9.42 15.46 42.64
C GLY A 170 -9.18 16.39 41.44
N PRO A 171 -7.89 16.69 41.20
CA PRO A 171 -7.47 17.56 40.11
C PRO A 171 -7.70 16.94 38.73
N TYR A 172 -7.63 17.80 37.72
CA TYR A 172 -7.80 17.45 36.32
C TYR A 172 -6.44 17.42 35.63
N TYR A 173 -6.23 16.37 34.85
CA TYR A 173 -4.99 16.13 34.10
C TYR A 173 -5.29 15.98 32.62
N MET A 174 -4.31 16.34 31.81
CA MET A 174 -4.30 16.14 30.37
C MET A 174 -3.15 15.23 29.98
N LYS A 175 -3.36 14.39 28.97
CA LYS A 175 -2.36 13.41 28.54
C LYS A 175 -2.48 13.12 27.06
N ARG A 176 -1.34 12.96 26.42
CA ARG A 176 -1.18 12.42 25.06
C ARG A 176 -0.43 11.11 25.12
N PHE A 177 -0.98 10.06 24.55
CA PHE A 177 -0.36 8.74 24.62
C PHE A 177 -0.67 7.88 23.41
N SER A 178 0.25 6.97 23.10
CA SER A 178 0.06 5.90 22.11
C SER A 178 -0.10 4.55 22.80
N VAL A 179 -0.78 3.61 22.12
CA VAL A 179 -1.05 2.26 22.64
C VAL A 179 -0.37 1.24 21.74
N THR A 180 0.91 0.99 22.01
CA THR A 180 1.75 0.11 21.17
C THR A 180 1.57 -1.38 21.49
N GLY A 181 1.38 -1.74 22.76
CA GLY A 181 1.27 -3.13 23.18
C GLY A 181 0.38 -3.31 24.41
N VAL A 182 -0.54 -4.28 24.35
CA VAL A 182 -1.47 -4.63 25.43
C VAL A 182 -1.66 -6.14 25.49
N THR A 183 -2.10 -6.61 26.65
CA THR A 183 -2.66 -7.95 26.82
C THR A 183 -4.17 -7.88 26.59
N ARG A 184 -4.69 -8.76 25.72
CA ARG A 184 -6.12 -8.84 25.42
C ARG A 184 -6.93 -9.11 26.69
N ASN A 185 -8.18 -8.65 26.72
CA ASN A 185 -9.14 -8.85 27.82
C ASN A 185 -8.65 -8.33 29.18
N THR A 186 -7.64 -7.45 29.21
CA THR A 186 -7.14 -6.82 30.43
C THR A 186 -7.68 -5.40 30.53
N ASP A 187 -8.15 -5.03 31.72
CA ASP A 187 -8.62 -3.67 32.02
C ASP A 187 -7.42 -2.78 32.39
N TYR A 188 -7.17 -1.74 31.60
CA TYR A 188 -6.13 -0.74 31.87
C TYR A 188 -6.75 0.57 32.32
N LYS A 189 -6.37 1.09 33.48
CA LYS A 189 -6.86 2.37 34.00
C LYS A 189 -5.97 3.52 33.51
N LEU A 190 -6.45 4.30 32.55
CA LEU A 190 -5.72 5.42 31.94
C LEU A 190 -5.79 6.71 32.75
N ALA A 191 -6.89 6.92 33.48
CA ALA A 191 -7.09 8.10 34.31
C ALA A 191 -6.35 7.93 35.66
N SER A 192 -6.86 7.05 36.52
CA SER A 192 -6.28 6.71 37.81
C SER A 192 -7.02 5.51 38.42
N ASP A 193 -6.36 4.79 39.34
CA ASP A 193 -6.98 3.73 40.14
C ASP A 193 -7.98 4.25 41.19
N LYS A 194 -8.01 5.57 41.43
CA LYS A 194 -8.95 6.18 42.38
C LYS A 194 -10.38 6.08 41.87
N LYS A 195 -11.28 5.60 42.73
CA LYS A 195 -12.73 5.52 42.45
C LYS A 195 -13.31 6.90 42.12
N GLY A 196 -14.15 6.95 41.09
CA GLY A 196 -14.81 8.18 40.62
C GLY A 196 -14.00 9.01 39.63
N SER A 197 -12.86 8.49 39.17
CA SER A 197 -12.13 9.05 38.03
C SER A 197 -13.01 9.02 36.78
N GLU A 198 -12.88 10.05 35.95
CA GLU A 198 -13.75 10.24 34.78
C GLU A 198 -12.99 10.96 33.68
N MET A 199 -13.10 10.48 32.45
CA MET A 199 -12.63 11.19 31.25
C MET A 199 -13.69 12.21 30.83
N LEU A 200 -13.27 13.48 30.74
CA LEU A 200 -14.12 14.58 30.30
C LEU A 200 -13.93 14.90 28.83
N TYR A 201 -12.74 14.62 28.32
CA TYR A 201 -12.39 14.83 26.92
C TYR A 201 -11.58 13.64 26.42
N PHE A 202 -11.88 13.21 25.19
CA PHE A 202 -11.17 12.15 24.50
C PHE A 202 -11.23 12.41 23.00
N SER A 203 -10.08 12.30 22.35
CA SER A 203 -9.97 12.26 20.90
C SER A 203 -8.99 11.17 20.50
N ALA A 204 -9.29 10.51 19.39
CA ALA A 204 -8.43 9.52 18.76
C ALA A 204 -7.90 10.12 17.46
N ASN A 205 -6.58 10.32 17.41
CA ASN A 205 -5.91 11.09 16.36
C ASN A 205 -4.94 10.15 15.61
N PRO A 206 -5.36 9.55 14.48
CA PRO A 206 -4.57 8.56 13.74
C PRO A 206 -3.21 9.08 13.25
N ASN A 207 -3.07 10.39 13.10
CA ASN A 207 -1.85 11.06 12.66
C ASN A 207 -1.20 11.91 13.76
N GLY A 208 -1.57 11.69 15.01
CA GLY A 208 -1.05 12.46 16.14
C GLY A 208 -1.43 13.94 16.07
N GLU A 209 -2.61 14.24 15.54
CA GLU A 209 -3.22 15.55 15.57
C GLU A 209 -3.28 16.09 17.02
N ALA A 210 -2.91 17.36 17.19
CA ALA A 210 -2.93 18.03 18.49
C ALA A 210 -3.90 19.22 18.44
N GLU A 211 -5.06 19.03 19.04
CA GLU A 211 -6.15 20.01 19.01
C GLU A 211 -6.05 21.03 20.15
N VAL A 212 -6.76 22.15 19.99
CA VAL A 212 -6.90 23.14 21.07
C VAL A 212 -8.28 22.99 21.69
N VAL A 213 -8.32 22.82 23.01
CA VAL A 213 -9.56 22.64 23.78
C VAL A 213 -9.78 23.76 24.78
N SER A 214 -11.03 24.18 24.93
CA SER A 214 -11.48 25.16 25.91
C SER A 214 -12.08 24.46 27.12
N VAL A 215 -11.38 24.53 28.25
CA VAL A 215 -11.85 24.03 29.55
C VAL A 215 -12.62 25.14 30.28
N LEU A 216 -13.92 24.91 30.46
CA LEU A 216 -14.79 25.81 31.20
C LEU A 216 -14.91 25.37 32.65
N LEU A 217 -14.50 26.23 33.58
CA LEU A 217 -14.56 25.99 35.01
C LEU A 217 -15.94 26.32 35.59
N LYS A 218 -16.32 25.63 36.66
CA LYS A 218 -17.48 26.01 37.46
C LYS A 218 -17.18 27.34 38.18
N PRO A 219 -18.15 28.26 38.27
CA PRO A 219 -17.97 29.52 39.00
C PRO A 219 -17.55 29.26 40.45
N ASN A 220 -16.42 29.84 40.86
CA ASN A 220 -15.90 29.77 42.23
C ASN A 220 -15.19 31.08 42.54
N ALA A 221 -15.36 31.61 43.76
CA ALA A 221 -14.79 32.88 44.19
C ALA A 221 -13.26 32.96 44.08
N ARG A 222 -12.56 31.80 44.07
CA ARG A 222 -11.09 31.72 43.90
C ARG A 222 -10.63 31.69 42.43
N VAL A 223 -11.54 31.53 41.47
CA VAL A 223 -11.23 31.42 40.05
C VAL A 223 -11.33 32.78 39.39
N ARG A 224 -10.20 33.34 38.93
CA ARG A 224 -10.15 34.63 38.23
C ARG A 224 -10.55 34.54 36.76
N LYS A 225 -10.26 33.41 36.10
CA LYS A 225 -10.60 33.14 34.70
C LYS A 225 -11.42 31.86 34.62
N ASN A 226 -12.69 31.96 34.19
CA ASN A 226 -13.60 30.80 34.10
C ASN A 226 -13.37 29.94 32.85
N LYS A 227 -12.53 30.39 31.92
CA LYS A 227 -12.19 29.70 30.68
C LYS A 227 -10.67 29.57 30.59
N ILE A 228 -10.20 28.37 30.30
CA ILE A 228 -8.80 28.05 30.07
C ILE A 228 -8.73 27.37 28.70
N ASP A 229 -7.99 27.94 27.78
CA ASP A 229 -7.69 27.29 26.51
C ASP A 229 -6.39 26.50 26.67
N ILE A 230 -6.37 25.27 26.19
CA ILE A 230 -5.27 24.31 26.34
C ILE A 230 -4.92 23.78 24.96
N ASP A 231 -3.65 23.86 24.62
CA ASP A 231 -3.11 23.26 23.41
C ASP A 231 -2.47 21.90 23.75
N PHE A 232 -2.90 20.84 23.07
CA PHE A 232 -2.27 19.53 23.19
C PHE A 232 -0.89 19.48 22.51
N SER A 233 -0.57 20.40 21.60
CA SER A 233 0.71 20.43 20.88
C SER A 233 1.90 20.62 21.82
N GLU A 234 1.70 21.38 22.91
CA GLU A 234 2.70 21.65 23.95
C GLU A 234 3.06 20.42 24.80
N ILE A 235 2.29 19.33 24.69
CA ILE A 235 2.47 18.13 25.51
C ILE A 235 3.18 17.07 24.69
N ALA A 236 4.28 16.54 25.24
CA ALA A 236 4.96 15.38 24.68
C ALA A 236 4.05 14.13 24.69
N ILE A 237 4.16 13.31 23.64
CA ILE A 237 3.49 12.01 23.56
C ILE A 237 4.21 11.04 24.50
N LYS A 238 3.52 10.60 25.56
CA LYS A 238 4.05 9.69 26.58
C LYS A 238 3.47 8.27 26.44
N GLY A 239 3.92 7.35 27.28
CA GLY A 239 3.33 6.01 27.37
C GLY A 239 1.94 6.03 28.05
N ARG A 240 1.14 4.99 27.79
CA ARG A 240 -0.19 4.82 28.40
C ARG A 240 -0.18 4.70 29.93
N ASP A 241 0.94 4.36 30.56
CA ASP A 241 1.05 4.25 32.02
C ASP A 241 1.57 5.55 32.68
N SER A 242 2.02 6.53 31.88
CA SER A 242 2.55 7.80 32.42
C SER A 242 1.46 8.69 33.01
N LYS A 243 1.74 9.39 34.11
CA LYS A 243 0.79 10.39 34.65
C LYS A 243 0.66 11.59 33.71
N GLY A 244 -0.57 12.11 33.56
CA GLY A 244 -0.84 13.31 32.78
C GLY A 244 -0.31 14.61 33.43
N ASN A 245 -0.24 15.67 32.63
CA ASN A 245 0.14 17.01 33.07
C ASN A 245 -1.06 17.71 33.74
N LEU A 246 -0.83 18.53 34.77
CA LEU A 246 -1.89 19.19 35.51
C LEU A 246 -2.56 20.28 34.67
N VAL A 247 -3.88 20.19 34.50
CA VAL A 247 -4.69 21.23 33.85
C VAL A 247 -5.15 22.25 34.88
N THR A 248 -5.88 21.77 35.89
CA THR A 248 -6.48 22.62 36.92
C THR A 248 -6.83 21.81 38.15
N LYS A 249 -6.84 22.48 39.30
CA LYS A 249 -7.35 21.93 40.57
C LYS A 249 -8.82 22.30 40.80
N TYR A 250 -9.37 23.19 40.00
CA TYR A 250 -10.75 23.67 40.14
C TYR A 250 -11.73 22.79 39.38
N ALA A 251 -12.97 22.72 39.87
CA ALA A 251 -14.02 21.92 39.24
C ALA A 251 -14.31 22.39 37.81
N VAL A 252 -14.21 21.47 36.85
CA VAL A 252 -14.54 21.70 35.44
C VAL A 252 -16.04 21.48 35.22
N LYS A 253 -16.68 22.38 34.46
CA LYS A 253 -18.07 22.26 34.00
C LYS A 253 -18.15 21.41 32.74
N LYS A 254 -17.35 21.75 31.72
CA LYS A 254 -17.24 21.01 30.45
C LYS A 254 -15.93 21.36 29.74
N VAL A 255 -15.54 20.52 28.80
CA VAL A 255 -14.44 20.75 27.86
C VAL A 255 -15.02 20.77 26.46
N ASP A 256 -14.81 21.86 25.73
CA ASP A 256 -15.27 22.03 24.35
C ASP A 256 -14.06 22.04 23.40
N LEU A 257 -14.16 21.38 22.25
CA LEU A 257 -13.18 21.50 21.17
C LEU A 257 -13.24 22.93 20.59
N LYS A 258 -12.09 23.60 20.49
CA LYS A 258 -11.99 24.96 19.95
C LYS A 258 -11.52 24.94 18.50
N GLU A 259 -10.41 24.25 18.23
CA GLU A 259 -9.78 24.16 16.91
C GLU A 259 -9.27 22.73 16.68
N GLU A 260 -9.54 22.19 15.49
CA GLU A 260 -9.00 20.89 15.06
C GLU A 260 -7.48 20.97 14.91
N GLY A 261 -6.79 19.92 15.38
CA GLY A 261 -5.34 19.91 15.49
C GLY A 261 -4.62 19.60 14.19
N VAL A 262 -3.44 20.19 14.01
CA VAL A 262 -2.51 19.79 12.95
C VAL A 262 -1.70 18.58 13.40
N SER A 263 -1.28 17.72 12.47
CA SER A 263 -0.42 16.57 12.78
C SER A 263 0.91 17.02 13.38
N THR A 264 1.23 16.53 14.58
CA THR A 264 2.48 16.85 15.30
C THR A 264 3.59 15.84 15.05
N LEU A 265 3.37 14.87 14.17
CA LEU A 265 4.34 13.81 13.88
C LEU A 265 5.25 14.20 12.71
N ALA A 266 6.50 13.72 12.79
CA ALA A 266 7.47 13.89 11.71
C ALA A 266 6.97 13.26 10.39
N PRO A 267 7.32 13.85 9.22
CA PRO A 267 7.02 13.27 7.93
C PRO A 267 7.62 11.87 7.79
N ARG A 268 6.87 10.94 7.19
CA ARG A 268 7.33 9.58 6.92
C ARG A 268 7.51 9.36 5.43
N LYS A 269 8.65 8.79 5.03
CA LYS A 269 8.85 8.35 3.65
C LYS A 269 7.95 7.15 3.36
N ILE A 270 7.24 7.21 2.24
CA ILE A 270 6.34 6.15 1.78
C ILE A 270 6.81 5.68 0.41
N TRP A 271 6.89 4.36 0.25
CA TRP A 271 7.23 3.70 -0.99
C TRP A 271 6.04 2.91 -1.50
N PHE A 272 5.95 2.76 -2.82
CA PHE A 272 4.99 1.92 -3.49
C PHE A 272 5.68 0.71 -4.11
N ASP A 273 5.25 -0.48 -3.71
CA ASP A 273 5.77 -1.72 -4.27
C ASP A 273 4.85 -2.16 -5.43
N ASP A 274 5.32 -2.00 -6.66
CA ASP A 274 4.59 -2.38 -7.89
C ASP A 274 4.27 -3.88 -7.95
N SER A 275 5.04 -4.75 -7.27
CA SER A 275 4.85 -6.20 -7.32
C SER A 275 3.63 -6.65 -6.53
N VAL A 276 3.39 -6.00 -5.39
CA VAL A 276 2.27 -6.30 -4.46
C VAL A 276 1.18 -5.24 -4.45
N ARG A 277 1.39 -4.10 -5.14
CA ARG A 277 0.47 -2.96 -5.25
C ARG A 277 0.05 -2.40 -3.89
N ARG A 278 1.03 -2.29 -2.99
CA ARG A 278 0.83 -1.79 -1.63
C ARG A 278 1.85 -0.74 -1.28
N LEU A 279 1.42 0.19 -0.45
CA LEU A 279 2.31 1.13 0.19
C LEU A 279 3.10 0.40 1.28
N ASN A 280 4.35 0.78 1.42
CA ASN A 280 5.21 0.35 2.50
C ASN A 280 6.07 1.53 2.97
N ALA A 281 6.75 1.31 4.08
CA ALA A 281 7.67 2.29 4.64
C ALA A 281 9.03 1.66 4.95
N ASP A 282 9.31 0.53 4.30
CA ASP A 282 10.50 -0.29 4.51
C ASP A 282 11.50 -0.13 3.36
N GLY A 283 11.31 0.88 2.49
CA GLY A 283 12.22 1.18 1.38
C GLY A 283 12.04 0.31 0.14
N ARG A 284 10.90 -0.36 -0.05
CA ARG A 284 10.69 -1.30 -1.16
C ARG A 284 9.90 -0.67 -2.30
N GLY A 285 10.40 -0.78 -3.52
CA GLY A 285 9.76 -0.23 -4.72
C GLY A 285 10.10 1.24 -4.96
N SER A 286 9.18 1.99 -5.57
CA SER A 286 9.37 3.39 -5.93
C SER A 286 9.06 4.32 -4.75
N LEU A 287 9.90 5.33 -4.54
CA LEU A 287 9.66 6.33 -3.50
C LEU A 287 8.59 7.32 -3.98
N LEU A 288 7.47 7.42 -3.26
CA LEU A 288 6.44 8.42 -3.55
C LEU A 288 6.72 9.77 -2.90
N GLY A 289 7.55 9.78 -1.85
CA GLY A 289 7.98 10.96 -1.12
C GLY A 289 7.70 10.89 0.38
N SER A 290 7.83 12.03 1.05
CA SER A 290 7.58 12.18 2.49
C SER A 290 6.16 12.69 2.75
N PHE A 291 5.38 11.97 3.56
CA PHE A 291 3.98 12.26 3.86
C PHE A 291 3.79 12.69 5.32
N LYS A 292 2.98 13.73 5.54
CA LYS A 292 2.58 14.23 6.87
C LYS A 292 1.10 14.60 6.89
N GLY A 293 0.48 14.53 8.08
CA GLY A 293 -0.92 14.93 8.29
C GLY A 293 -1.89 14.41 7.24
N ASP A 294 -2.54 15.33 6.52
CA ASP A 294 -3.56 15.08 5.51
C ASP A 294 -3.03 14.99 4.07
N ASP A 295 -1.72 14.78 3.90
CA ASP A 295 -1.14 14.53 2.57
C ASP A 295 -1.88 13.35 1.89
N LYS A 296 -2.01 13.41 0.57
CA LYS A 296 -2.71 12.38 -0.22
C LYS A 296 -1.84 11.89 -1.37
N ILE A 297 -2.16 10.71 -1.85
CA ILE A 297 -1.59 10.09 -3.04
C ILE A 297 -2.59 10.30 -4.17
N LEU A 298 -2.11 10.82 -5.29
CA LEU A 298 -2.85 10.95 -6.54
C LEU A 298 -2.72 9.66 -7.33
N THR A 299 -3.85 9.10 -7.74
CA THR A 299 -3.93 8.00 -8.71
C THR A 299 -4.79 8.41 -9.90
N ILE A 300 -4.31 8.19 -11.12
CA ILE A 300 -5.08 8.41 -12.37
C ILE A 300 -5.10 7.12 -13.18
N ASN A 301 -6.27 6.70 -13.67
CA ASN A 301 -6.41 5.50 -14.50
C ASN A 301 -6.56 5.80 -16.01
N SER A 302 -6.54 4.76 -16.84
CA SER A 302 -6.70 4.86 -18.30
C SER A 302 -8.08 5.38 -18.74
N GLN A 303 -9.09 5.28 -17.87
CA GLN A 303 -10.45 5.75 -18.13
C GLN A 303 -10.63 7.26 -17.86
N GLY A 304 -9.58 7.94 -17.38
CA GLY A 304 -9.65 9.36 -17.10
C GLY A 304 -10.35 9.71 -15.79
N GLU A 305 -10.23 8.83 -14.80
CA GLU A 305 -10.66 9.06 -13.43
C GLU A 305 -9.44 9.34 -12.55
N ALA A 306 -9.49 10.47 -11.83
CA ALA A 306 -8.51 10.81 -10.81
C ALA A 306 -9.10 10.54 -9.42
N LYS A 307 -8.29 9.96 -8.54
CA LYS A 307 -8.66 9.68 -7.15
C LYS A 307 -7.55 10.11 -6.21
N LEU A 308 -7.94 10.75 -5.11
CA LEU A 308 -7.06 11.07 -4.01
C LEU A 308 -7.25 10.05 -2.89
N VAL A 309 -6.17 9.39 -2.52
CA VAL A 309 -6.16 8.33 -1.50
C VAL A 309 -5.26 8.76 -0.34
N SER A 310 -5.60 8.39 0.89
CA SER A 310 -4.68 8.59 2.02
C SER A 310 -3.40 7.74 1.82
N PHE A 311 -2.36 8.01 2.62
CA PHE A 311 -1.14 7.19 2.63
C PHE A 311 -1.19 6.08 3.69
N ASP A 312 -2.38 5.59 4.08
CA ASP A 312 -2.48 4.40 4.95
C ASP A 312 -1.91 3.18 4.22
N LEU A 313 -1.03 2.42 4.88
CA LEU A 313 -0.38 1.23 4.35
C LEU A 313 -1.37 0.10 4.03
N MET A 314 -2.61 0.17 4.56
CA MET A 314 -3.69 -0.76 4.25
C MET A 314 -4.39 -0.45 2.92
N ASN A 315 -4.13 0.71 2.32
CA ASN A 315 -4.75 1.07 1.05
C ASN A 315 -4.36 0.09 -0.05
N ARG A 316 -5.37 -0.35 -0.79
CA ARG A 316 -5.23 -1.20 -1.96
C ARG A 316 -5.31 -0.35 -3.21
N PHE A 317 -4.35 -0.56 -4.10
CA PHE A 317 -4.27 0.12 -5.39
C PHE A 317 -4.69 -0.85 -6.51
N ASP A 318 -5.34 -0.30 -7.53
CA ASP A 318 -5.94 -1.08 -8.62
C ASP A 318 -4.92 -1.52 -9.68
N ASP A 319 -5.37 -2.50 -10.49
CA ASP A 319 -4.94 -2.88 -11.84
C ASP A 319 -4.15 -1.84 -12.65
N ASP A 320 -4.82 -0.71 -12.83
CA ASP A 320 -4.67 0.18 -13.96
C ASP A 320 -4.50 1.61 -13.46
N TYR A 321 -3.25 2.07 -13.44
CA TYR A 321 -2.89 3.46 -13.17
C TYR A 321 -1.86 3.93 -14.19
N LEU A 322 -2.04 5.16 -14.65
CA LEU A 322 -1.09 5.91 -15.47
C LEU A 322 -0.17 6.78 -14.61
N ILE A 323 -0.71 7.36 -13.53
CA ILE A 323 0.03 8.21 -12.59
C ILE A 323 -0.25 7.74 -11.17
N LEU A 324 0.81 7.59 -10.37
CA LEU A 324 0.77 7.29 -8.94
C LEU A 324 1.89 8.07 -8.25
N GLU A 325 1.54 9.16 -7.58
CA GLU A 325 2.51 10.06 -6.94
C GLU A 325 1.91 10.81 -5.74
N LYS A 326 2.74 11.55 -5.00
CA LYS A 326 2.26 12.44 -3.95
C LYS A 326 1.48 13.60 -4.56
N TRP A 327 0.23 13.80 -4.13
CA TRP A 327 -0.61 14.88 -4.61
C TRP A 327 -0.11 16.24 -4.10
N LYS A 328 0.06 17.19 -5.03
CA LYS A 328 0.34 18.60 -4.74
C LYS A 328 -0.87 19.44 -5.19
N PRO A 329 -1.55 20.17 -4.29
CA PRO A 329 -2.80 20.88 -4.62
C PRO A 329 -2.69 21.92 -5.73
N GLU A 330 -1.51 22.53 -5.90
CA GLU A 330 -1.26 23.58 -6.90
C GLU A 330 -0.70 23.03 -8.22
N GLN A 331 -0.42 21.72 -8.29
CA GLN A 331 0.15 21.09 -9.49
C GLN A 331 -0.96 20.74 -10.49
N PRO A 332 -0.97 21.34 -11.69
CA PRO A 332 -1.99 21.05 -12.69
C PRO A 332 -1.74 19.70 -13.36
N ILE A 333 -2.83 18.99 -13.66
CA ILE A 333 -2.82 17.81 -14.50
C ILE A 333 -3.08 18.23 -15.93
N THR A 334 -2.21 17.82 -16.84
CA THR A 334 -2.35 18.02 -18.28
C THR A 334 -2.62 16.69 -18.95
N CYS A 335 -3.67 16.61 -19.77
CA CYS A 335 -3.97 15.42 -20.56
C CYS A 335 -4.26 15.75 -22.02
N ILE A 336 -3.92 14.79 -22.88
CA ILE A 336 -4.27 14.76 -24.29
C ILE A 336 -5.23 13.59 -24.48
N TYR A 337 -6.37 13.86 -25.10
CA TYR A 337 -7.34 12.81 -25.39
C TYR A 337 -7.92 12.99 -26.79
N PHE A 338 -8.40 11.89 -27.35
CA PHE A 338 -9.09 11.86 -28.62
C PHE A 338 -10.61 11.81 -28.39
N ASP A 339 -11.33 12.76 -29.00
CA ASP A 339 -12.79 12.84 -28.98
C ASP A 339 -13.35 12.15 -30.23
N GLY A 340 -14.00 11.01 -30.06
CA GLY A 340 -14.56 10.18 -31.12
C GLY A 340 -15.82 10.76 -31.79
N ASP A 341 -16.50 11.72 -31.16
CA ASP A 341 -17.64 12.41 -31.77
C ASP A 341 -17.17 13.50 -32.73
N LYS A 342 -16.07 14.17 -32.38
CA LYS A 342 -15.49 15.26 -33.18
C LYS A 342 -14.35 14.80 -34.10
N ASP A 343 -13.87 13.56 -33.97
CA ASP A 343 -12.74 12.97 -34.69
C ASP A 343 -11.47 13.82 -34.54
N LYS A 344 -11.21 14.35 -33.33
CA LYS A 344 -10.18 15.37 -33.06
C LYS A 344 -9.49 15.17 -31.70
N TYR A 345 -8.22 15.59 -31.62
CA TYR A 345 -7.45 15.65 -30.37
C TYR A 345 -7.72 16.95 -29.61
N PHE A 346 -7.84 16.83 -28.29
CA PHE A 346 -7.97 17.95 -27.36
C PHE A 346 -6.91 17.86 -26.28
N VAL A 347 -6.41 19.02 -25.85
CA VAL A 347 -5.57 19.18 -24.66
C VAL A 347 -6.39 19.82 -23.57
N LYS A 348 -6.30 19.25 -22.36
CA LYS A 348 -7.00 19.74 -21.19
C LYS A 348 -6.01 19.86 -20.04
N ARG A 349 -6.09 20.97 -19.30
CA ARG A 349 -5.25 21.26 -18.14
C ARG A 349 -6.13 21.73 -16.99
N PHE A 350 -6.04 21.09 -15.83
CA PHE A 350 -6.96 21.32 -14.71
C PHE A 350 -6.30 21.00 -13.35
N LEU A 351 -6.90 21.52 -12.28
CA LEU A 351 -6.56 21.16 -10.90
C LEU A 351 -7.62 20.22 -10.32
N LEU A 352 -7.20 19.38 -9.37
CA LEU A 352 -8.11 18.51 -8.63
C LEU A 352 -8.69 19.23 -7.41
N GLU A 353 -9.94 18.90 -7.10
CA GLU A 353 -10.55 19.28 -5.84
C GLU A 353 -10.03 18.39 -4.71
N ASN A 354 -9.90 18.93 -3.50
CA ASN A 354 -9.43 18.20 -2.32
C ASN A 354 -10.50 17.24 -1.77
N THR A 355 -10.89 16.24 -2.55
CA THR A 355 -11.92 15.26 -2.18
C THR A 355 -11.43 13.84 -2.44
N THR A 356 -11.83 12.91 -1.59
CA THR A 356 -11.57 11.47 -1.75
C THR A 356 -12.53 10.81 -2.75
N ASN A 357 -13.57 11.54 -3.18
CA ASN A 357 -14.47 11.07 -4.21
C ASN A 357 -13.76 11.00 -5.56
N ILE A 358 -14.17 10.04 -6.38
CA ILE A 358 -13.63 9.88 -7.73
C ILE A 358 -14.00 11.12 -8.57
N GLN A 359 -12.99 11.69 -9.23
CA GLN A 359 -13.10 12.87 -10.06
C GLN A 359 -12.81 12.48 -11.52
N SER A 360 -13.87 12.27 -12.30
CA SER A 360 -13.74 12.02 -13.74
C SER A 360 -13.47 13.33 -14.49
N PHE A 361 -12.37 13.36 -15.25
CA PHE A 361 -12.01 14.48 -16.11
C PHE A 361 -12.16 14.16 -17.60
N PHE A 362 -12.33 12.89 -17.95
CA PHE A 362 -12.60 12.44 -19.31
C PHE A 362 -13.75 11.43 -19.27
N ALA A 363 -14.71 11.59 -20.18
CA ALA A 363 -15.88 10.74 -20.28
C ALA A 363 -15.78 9.90 -21.55
N ASN A 364 -15.72 8.58 -21.39
CA ASN A 364 -15.65 7.62 -22.49
C ASN A 364 -17.07 7.30 -23.01
N GLU A 365 -17.85 8.31 -23.38
CA GLU A 365 -19.23 8.12 -23.86
C GLU A 365 -19.27 7.46 -25.25
N ASN A 366 -18.27 7.75 -26.09
CA ASN A 366 -18.12 7.16 -27.41
C ASN A 366 -16.97 6.12 -27.39
N PRO A 367 -17.20 4.87 -27.84
CA PRO A 367 -16.17 3.81 -27.85
C PRO A 367 -14.90 4.14 -28.64
N LYS A 368 -14.92 5.16 -29.50
CA LYS A 368 -13.75 5.64 -30.25
C LYS A 368 -12.94 6.69 -29.50
N SER A 369 -13.46 7.24 -28.41
CA SER A 369 -12.75 8.20 -27.58
C SER A 369 -11.78 7.47 -26.66
N PHE A 370 -10.57 7.98 -26.51
CA PHE A 370 -9.59 7.40 -25.60
C PHE A 370 -8.61 8.46 -25.11
N LEU A 371 -8.01 8.16 -23.96
CA LEU A 371 -6.98 8.99 -23.34
C LEU A 371 -5.63 8.63 -23.96
N GLU A 372 -5.00 9.59 -24.63
CA GLU A 372 -3.70 9.39 -25.29
C GLU A 372 -2.56 9.52 -24.27
N PHE A 373 -2.61 10.58 -23.46
CA PHE A 373 -1.52 10.92 -22.56
C PHE A 373 -2.02 11.72 -21.35
N VAL A 374 -1.38 11.52 -20.19
CA VAL A 374 -1.57 12.32 -18.98
C VAL A 374 -0.22 12.58 -18.35
N THR A 375 0.01 13.80 -17.87
CA THR A 375 1.16 14.18 -17.07
C THR A 375 0.76 15.17 -15.98
N THR A 376 1.51 15.16 -14.89
CA THR A 376 1.50 16.15 -13.83
C THR A 376 2.74 17.05 -13.90
N GLU A 377 3.73 16.68 -14.72
CA GLU A 377 4.98 17.42 -14.91
C GLU A 377 4.78 18.65 -15.79
N ALA A 378 5.49 19.73 -15.44
CA ALA A 378 5.51 20.98 -16.20
C ALA A 378 6.47 20.91 -17.40
N GLY A 379 6.23 21.74 -18.41
CA GLY A 379 7.09 21.87 -19.59
C GLY A 379 7.00 20.72 -20.59
N ALA A 380 5.98 19.86 -20.49
CA ALA A 380 5.78 18.77 -21.44
C ALA A 380 5.51 19.32 -22.86
N THR A 381 6.22 18.79 -23.84
CA THR A 381 6.07 19.15 -25.26
C THR A 381 5.50 17.97 -26.05
N ALA A 382 4.59 18.27 -26.97
CA ALA A 382 3.97 17.29 -27.86
C ALA A 382 4.39 17.55 -29.31
N GLU A 383 5.10 16.60 -29.90
CA GLU A 383 5.46 16.59 -31.31
C GLU A 383 4.39 15.83 -32.11
N LEU A 384 3.68 16.56 -32.99
CA LEU A 384 2.62 16.04 -33.84
C LEU A 384 3.19 15.59 -35.18
N VAL A 385 3.11 14.28 -35.45
CA VAL A 385 3.55 13.69 -36.72
C VAL A 385 2.34 13.46 -37.63
N PHE A 386 2.33 14.08 -38.81
CA PHE A 386 1.21 14.00 -39.76
C PHE A 386 1.38 12.85 -40.78
N PRO A 387 0.28 12.24 -41.26
CA PRO A 387 0.32 11.21 -42.29
C PRO A 387 0.64 11.80 -43.68
N LYS A 388 1.23 10.98 -44.57
CA LYS A 388 1.47 11.37 -45.97
C LYS A 388 0.13 11.47 -46.72
N ILE A 389 -0.15 12.63 -47.30
CA ILE A 389 -1.33 12.83 -48.16
C ILE A 389 -0.82 13.17 -49.57
N LYS A 390 -1.10 12.29 -50.54
CA LYS A 390 -0.75 12.48 -51.97
C LYS A 390 0.73 12.90 -52.19
N ASP A 391 1.66 12.12 -51.66
CA ASP A 391 3.13 12.30 -51.76
C ASP A 391 3.73 13.57 -51.14
N LYS A 392 2.95 14.36 -50.39
CA LYS A 392 3.47 15.43 -49.54
C LYS A 392 3.30 15.08 -48.07
N GLN A 393 4.39 15.14 -47.32
CA GLN A 393 4.40 15.00 -45.86
C GLN A 393 4.48 16.41 -45.26
N LYS A 394 3.54 16.76 -44.37
CA LYS A 394 3.64 17.99 -43.58
C LYS A 394 4.74 17.79 -42.54
N ASP A 395 5.54 18.83 -42.32
CA ASP A 395 6.58 18.80 -41.29
C ASP A 395 5.97 18.61 -39.90
N PRO A 396 6.64 17.89 -38.98
CA PRO A 396 6.18 17.75 -37.60
C PRO A 396 6.00 19.10 -36.92
N GLU A 397 4.97 19.21 -36.08
CA GLU A 397 4.65 20.43 -35.33
C GLU A 397 4.87 20.17 -33.84
N THR A 398 5.71 20.97 -33.18
CA THR A 398 5.94 20.87 -31.74
C THR A 398 5.09 21.88 -31.00
N VAL A 399 4.33 21.42 -30.00
CA VAL A 399 3.44 22.24 -29.17
C VAL A 399 3.87 22.12 -27.71
N ASP A 400 4.17 23.25 -27.07
CA ASP A 400 4.35 23.33 -25.62
C ASP A 400 2.97 23.29 -24.95
N LEU A 401 2.72 22.28 -24.12
CA LEU A 401 1.39 22.09 -23.52
C LEU A 401 1.07 23.13 -22.45
N ASP A 402 2.08 23.66 -21.76
CA ASP A 402 1.90 24.65 -20.69
C ASP A 402 1.56 26.03 -21.25
N GLU A 403 2.15 26.40 -22.37
CA GLU A 403 1.82 27.63 -23.10
C GLU A 403 0.50 27.50 -23.88
N PHE A 404 0.19 26.30 -24.39
CA PHE A 404 -0.97 26.06 -25.24
C PHE A 404 -2.31 26.18 -24.51
N ILE A 405 -2.34 25.84 -23.21
CA ILE A 405 -3.57 25.89 -22.42
C ILE A 405 -3.33 26.36 -20.98
N THR A 406 -4.15 27.33 -20.57
CA THR A 406 -4.25 27.75 -19.16
C THR A 406 -5.08 26.76 -18.35
N VAL A 407 -4.88 26.72 -17.04
CA VAL A 407 -5.66 25.86 -16.14
C VAL A 407 -7.14 26.21 -16.25
N LYS A 408 -7.95 25.21 -16.63
CA LYS A 408 -9.41 25.29 -16.69
C LYS A 408 -10.03 24.38 -15.63
N GLY A 409 -11.35 24.44 -15.48
CA GLY A 409 -12.08 23.52 -14.60
C GLY A 409 -12.02 22.07 -15.09
N ILE A 410 -12.09 21.12 -14.15
CA ILE A 410 -12.02 19.68 -14.42
C ILE A 410 -13.10 19.17 -15.39
N LYS A 411 -14.22 19.87 -15.58
CA LYS A 411 -15.28 19.49 -16.53
C LYS A 411 -15.15 20.17 -17.91
N ALA A 412 -14.16 21.06 -18.10
CA ALA A 412 -13.97 21.74 -19.38
C ALA A 412 -13.50 20.76 -20.47
N ILE A 413 -13.91 20.99 -21.72
CA ILE A 413 -13.49 20.17 -22.87
C ILE A 413 -12.00 20.40 -23.20
N GLY A 414 -11.45 21.57 -22.89
CA GLY A 414 -10.06 21.93 -23.24
C GLY A 414 -9.95 22.68 -24.57
N ASN A 415 -8.74 22.70 -25.14
CA ASN A 415 -8.42 23.35 -26.43
C ASN A 415 -8.17 22.28 -27.50
N GLN A 416 -8.65 22.50 -28.72
CA GLN A 416 -8.41 21.58 -29.84
C GLN A 416 -6.93 21.62 -30.22
N LEU A 417 -6.23 20.49 -30.13
CA LEU A 417 -4.78 20.39 -30.34
C LEU A 417 -4.38 20.70 -31.79
N THR A 418 -5.08 20.12 -32.76
CA THR A 418 -4.86 20.41 -34.18
C THR A 418 -6.11 20.16 -35.01
N LYS A 419 -6.19 20.81 -36.18
CA LYS A 419 -7.27 20.60 -37.17
C LYS A 419 -6.96 19.45 -38.14
N ASP A 420 -5.69 19.09 -38.27
CA ASP A 420 -5.23 18.08 -39.22
C ASP A 420 -5.27 16.69 -38.60
N LYS A 421 -5.36 15.64 -39.43
CA LYS A 421 -5.27 14.25 -38.95
C LYS A 421 -3.85 13.97 -38.49
N VAL A 422 -3.69 13.49 -37.26
CA VAL A 422 -2.39 13.12 -36.68
C VAL A 422 -2.16 11.62 -36.85
N LYS A 423 -0.93 11.24 -37.19
CA LYS A 423 -0.50 9.83 -37.27
C LYS A 423 0.07 9.36 -35.93
N ASN A 424 0.90 10.16 -35.29
CA ASN A 424 1.50 9.86 -34.00
C ASN A 424 1.73 11.13 -33.19
N ILE A 425 1.65 11.04 -31.86
CA ILE A 425 2.00 12.12 -30.94
C ILE A 425 3.19 11.62 -30.11
N ASN A 426 4.35 12.23 -30.27
CA ASN A 426 5.50 11.93 -29.42
C ASN A 426 5.54 12.96 -28.29
N ILE A 427 5.55 12.50 -27.04
CA ILE A 427 5.63 13.38 -25.88
C ILE A 427 7.06 13.39 -25.36
N THR A 428 7.59 14.59 -25.09
CA THR A 428 8.84 14.78 -24.37
C THR A 428 8.55 15.52 -23.08
N ILE A 429 8.84 14.87 -21.96
CA ILE A 429 8.80 15.49 -20.63
C ILE A 429 10.23 15.95 -20.32
N PRO A 430 10.46 17.25 -20.03
CA PRO A 430 11.78 17.71 -19.64
C PRO A 430 12.18 17.02 -18.32
N GLU A 431 13.44 16.61 -18.21
CA GLU A 431 13.93 16.10 -16.93
C GLU A 431 13.77 17.20 -15.86
N PRO A 432 13.20 16.87 -14.69
CA PRO A 432 13.13 17.83 -13.61
C PRO A 432 14.56 18.29 -13.27
N PRO A 433 14.79 19.58 -13.01
CA PRO A 433 16.09 20.04 -12.56
C PRO A 433 16.48 19.25 -11.31
N GLU A 434 17.74 18.80 -11.21
CA GLU A 434 18.25 18.12 -10.01
C GLU A 434 18.08 19.05 -8.81
N ILE A 435 17.01 18.82 -8.03
CA ILE A 435 16.84 19.47 -6.74
C ILE A 435 17.81 18.77 -5.81
N ILE A 436 18.92 19.43 -5.49
CA ILE A 436 19.73 19.09 -4.33
C ILE A 436 18.82 19.33 -3.13
N GLU A 437 18.23 18.26 -2.58
CA GLU A 437 17.59 18.34 -1.27
C GLU A 437 18.69 18.72 -0.27
N GLU A 438 18.74 19.99 0.15
CA GLU A 438 19.42 20.35 1.39
C GLU A 438 18.74 19.54 2.49
N GLU A 439 19.38 18.46 2.93
CA GLU A 439 19.00 17.77 4.15
C GLU A 439 18.94 18.84 5.25
N PRO A 440 17.83 18.96 6.00
CA PRO A 440 17.84 19.83 7.17
C PRO A 440 18.93 19.30 8.10
N GLU A 441 19.92 20.15 8.39
CA GLU A 441 20.92 19.88 9.41
C GLU A 441 20.20 19.38 10.67
N PRO A 442 20.64 18.26 11.27
CA PRO A 442 20.12 17.88 12.56
C PRO A 442 20.45 19.01 13.54
N GLU A 443 19.42 19.68 14.07
CA GLU A 443 19.57 20.53 15.24
C GLU A 443 20.21 19.68 16.34
N GLU A 444 21.47 20.00 16.68
CA GLU A 444 22.16 19.45 17.82
C GLU A 444 21.30 19.73 19.07
N LEU A 445 20.64 18.68 19.55
CA LEU A 445 20.13 18.63 20.91
C LEU A 445 21.33 18.86 21.83
N SER A 446 21.33 20.00 22.51
CA SER A 446 22.19 20.25 23.65
C SER A 446 21.84 19.22 24.73
N GLU A 447 22.70 18.22 24.88
CA GLU A 447 22.75 17.38 26.07
C GLU A 447 23.21 18.26 27.23
N GLU A 448 22.26 18.81 28.00
CA GLU A 448 22.52 19.20 29.37
C GLU A 448 22.56 17.91 30.22
N ASP A 449 23.78 17.44 30.48
CA ASP A 449 24.07 16.40 31.46
C ASP A 449 23.59 16.83 32.86
N PRO A 450 22.82 15.99 33.58
CA PRO A 450 22.55 16.21 34.99
C PRO A 450 23.69 15.63 35.84
N ASP A 451 24.39 16.52 36.56
CA ASP A 451 25.15 16.30 37.80
C ASP A 451 25.67 14.87 38.07
N ASP A 452 26.94 14.60 37.71
CA ASP A 452 27.71 13.47 38.23
C ASP A 452 28.45 13.89 39.52
N ASP A 453 28.01 13.31 40.63
CA ASP A 453 28.51 13.48 41.98
C ASP A 453 29.87 12.78 42.09
N GLY A 454 30.94 13.57 42.22
CA GLY A 454 32.33 13.13 42.15
C GLY A 454 32.71 12.09 43.20
N GLY A 455 32.75 10.82 42.79
CA GLY A 455 33.43 9.73 43.48
C GLY A 455 34.86 9.56 42.96
N THR A 456 35.84 10.10 43.68
CA THR A 456 37.26 9.97 43.37
C THR A 456 37.75 8.54 43.65
N ILE A 457 38.20 7.80 42.63
CA ILE A 457 39.01 6.59 42.79
C ILE A 457 40.43 6.93 42.35
N GLY A 458 41.34 6.97 43.32
CA GLY A 458 42.74 7.28 43.13
C GLY A 458 43.47 6.24 42.30
N SER A 459 44.37 6.75 41.47
CA SER A 459 45.43 6.07 40.74
C SER A 459 46.27 5.16 41.64
N LEU A 460 46.08 3.85 41.53
CA LEU A 460 47.12 2.87 41.82
C LEU A 460 47.68 2.42 40.47
N PHE A 461 49.00 2.30 40.41
CA PHE A 461 49.84 1.86 39.28
C PHE A 461 50.31 2.99 38.35
N ASP A 462 51.56 3.40 38.60
CA ASP A 462 52.58 4.01 37.72
C ASP A 462 53.42 4.94 38.61
N GLU A 463 54.74 4.87 38.82
CA GLU A 463 55.88 4.13 38.30
C GLU A 463 56.99 4.25 39.38
N GLU A 464 57.69 3.17 39.74
CA GLU A 464 59.02 3.25 40.38
C GLU A 464 60.08 2.83 39.37
N ALA A 465 60.77 3.81 38.78
CA ALA A 465 62.00 3.63 38.02
C ALA A 465 62.89 4.88 38.09
N ASN A 466 63.54 5.08 39.24
CA ASN A 466 64.98 5.43 39.41
C ASN A 466 65.27 5.96 40.81
#